data_AF-A0A1F5PJB3-F1
#
_entry.id   AF-A0A1F5PJB3-F1
#
_cell.length_a   1.000
_cell.length_b   1.000
_cell.length_c   1.000
_cell.angle_alpha   90.00
_cell.angle_beta   90.00
_cell.angle_gamma   90.00
#
_symmetry.space_group_name_H-M   'P 1'
#
loop_
_entity.id
_entity.type
_entity.pdbx_description
1 polymer ?
#
loop_
_entity_poly.entity_id
_entity_poly.type
_entity_poly.pdbx_seq_one_letter_code
_entity_poly.pdbx_strand_id
1 'polypeptide(L)'
;MNKYFSFNSLAQAGLIILTLSGFLLTSLKLPQYGLIVGLFSQVFWLYSSYKAWKEANQVGIFVTTIFITLILIFGVINYWLLS
;
A
#
# COMPACT_ATOMS: atom_id res chain seq x y z
N MET A 1 6.19 -15.44 22.85
CA MET A 1 5.58 -14.30 22.11
C MET A 1 4.08 -14.55 22.00
N ASN A 2 3.24 -13.58 22.38
CA ASN A 2 1.78 -13.73 22.41
C ASN A 2 1.23 -14.15 21.03
N LYS A 3 0.43 -15.22 21.01
CA LYS A 3 -0.14 -15.89 19.83
C LYS A 3 -0.93 -14.96 18.88
N TYR A 4 -1.25 -13.74 19.31
CA TYR A 4 -2.06 -12.75 18.59
C TYR A 4 -1.23 -11.68 17.84
N PHE A 5 -0.01 -11.38 18.29
CA PHE A 5 0.82 -10.32 17.70
C PHE A 5 1.83 -10.92 16.72
N SER A 6 1.32 -11.33 15.56
CA SER A 6 2.15 -11.82 14.46
C SER A 6 2.46 -10.70 13.47
N PHE A 7 3.56 -10.83 12.72
CA PHE A 7 3.88 -9.92 11.62
C PHE A 7 2.74 -9.83 10.59
N ASN A 8 1.97 -10.91 10.40
CA ASN A 8 0.78 -10.90 9.56
C ASN A 8 -0.34 -10.01 10.12
N SER A 9 -0.58 -10.06 11.43
CA SER A 9 -1.58 -9.22 12.09
C SER A 9 -1.22 -7.74 11.95
N LEU A 10 0.06 -7.41 12.14
CA LEU A 10 0.58 -6.05 11.95
C LEU A 10 0.43 -5.60 10.49
N ALA A 11 0.79 -6.46 9.54
CA ALA A 11 0.67 -6.14 8.12
C ALA A 11 -0.77 -5.91 7.68
N GLN A 12 -1.71 -6.73 8.16
CA GLN A 12 -3.14 -6.57 7.87
C GLN A 12 -3.71 -5.28 8.46
N ALA A 13 -3.41 -4.99 9.73
CA ALA A 13 -3.86 -3.75 10.37
C ALA A 13 -3.28 -2.51 9.65
N GLY A 14 -1.98 -2.52 9.36
CA GLY A 14 -1.31 -1.43 8.64
C GLY A 14 -1.89 -1.23 7.24
N LEU A 15 -2.13 -2.32 6.51
CA LEU A 15 -2.73 -2.29 5.17
C LEU A 15 -4.11 -1.65 5.19
N ILE A 16 -5.00 -2.07 6.10
CA ILE A 16 -6.35 -1.51 6.22
C ILE A 16 -6.30 -0.02 6.57
N ILE A 17 -5.57 0.34 7.63
CA ILE A 17 -5.52 1.72 8.14
C ILE A 17 -4.95 2.65 7.08
N LEU A 18 -3.82 2.29 6.45
CA LEU A 18 -3.17 3.16 5.48
C LEU A 18 -3.93 3.22 4.15
N THR A 19 -4.49 2.11 3.67
CA THR A 19 -5.27 2.13 2.42
C THR A 19 -6.51 3.00 2.56
N LEU A 20 -7.27 2.83 3.65
CA LEU A 20 -8.45 3.65 3.92
C LEU A 20 -8.09 5.13 4.11
N SER A 21 -7.02 5.41 4.86
CA SER A 21 -6.54 6.78 5.06
C SER A 21 -6.11 7.43 3.74
N GLY A 22 -5.42 6.68 2.88
CA GLY A 22 -5.03 7.14 1.53
C GLY A 22 -6.24 7.52 0.68
N PHE A 23 -7.27 6.66 0.64
CA PHE A 23 -8.52 6.97 -0.07
C PHE A 23 -9.28 8.14 0.55
N LEU A 24 -9.37 8.20 1.87
CA LEU A 24 -10.03 9.29 2.58
C LEU A 24 -9.38 10.63 2.25
N LEU A 25 -8.06 10.74 2.39
CA LEU A 25 -7.32 11.97 2.10
C LEU A 25 -7.47 12.41 0.65
N THR A 26 -7.36 11.48 -0.31
CA THR A 26 -7.61 11.79 -1.72
C THR A 26 -9.04 12.29 -1.93
N SER A 27 -10.04 11.66 -1.31
CA SER A 27 -11.45 12.06 -1.42
C SER A 27 -11.76 13.42 -0.79
N LEU A 28 -11.02 13.80 0.25
CA LEU A 28 -11.10 15.09 0.93
C LEU A 28 -10.40 16.22 0.16
N LYS A 29 -9.99 15.98 -1.10
CA LYS A 29 -9.22 16.92 -1.92
C LYS A 29 -7.87 17.29 -1.28
N LEU A 30 -7.27 16.35 -0.56
CA LEU A 30 -5.91 16.44 -0.03
C LEU A 30 -4.99 15.41 -0.72
N PRO A 31 -4.83 15.48 -2.06
CA PRO A 31 -4.14 14.46 -2.84
C PRO A 31 -2.67 14.29 -2.46
N GLN A 32 -2.01 15.34 -1.96
CA GLN A 32 -0.64 15.26 -1.46
C GLN A 32 -0.52 14.29 -0.27
N TYR A 33 -1.45 14.36 0.69
CA TYR A 33 -1.38 13.44 1.82
C TYR A 33 -1.87 12.05 1.39
N GLY A 34 -2.86 11.98 0.50
CA GLY A 34 -3.36 10.72 -0.07
C GLY A 34 -2.30 9.92 -0.84
N LEU A 35 -1.49 10.60 -1.67
CA LEU A 35 -0.41 9.97 -2.44
C LEU A 35 0.70 9.43 -1.53
N ILE A 36 1.14 10.20 -0.53
CA ILE A 36 2.16 9.75 0.43
C ILE A 36 1.65 8.56 1.23
N VAL A 37 0.46 8.67 1.81
CA VAL A 37 -0.13 7.58 2.62
C VAL A 37 -0.40 6.34 1.76
N GLY A 38 -0.86 6.53 0.53
CA GLY A 38 -1.01 5.48 -0.47
C GLY A 38 0.32 4.79 -0.76
N LEU A 39 1.41 5.53 -0.95
CA LEU A 39 2.74 4.97 -1.18
C LEU A 39 3.25 4.19 0.03
N PHE A 40 3.06 4.70 1.25
CA PHE A 40 3.41 3.97 2.47
C PHE A 40 2.60 2.66 2.61
N SER A 41 1.33 2.66 2.20
CA SER A 41 0.52 1.42 2.20
C SER A 41 1.11 0.32 1.31
N GLN A 42 1.88 0.69 0.26
CA GLN A 42 2.47 -0.27 -0.66
C GLN A 42 3.51 -1.17 0.01
N VAL A 43 4.15 -0.75 1.10
CA VAL A 43 5.05 -1.62 1.88
C VAL A 43 4.29 -2.85 2.39
N PHE A 44 3.07 -2.66 2.88
CA PHE A 44 2.22 -3.74 3.38
C PHE A 44 1.58 -4.55 2.25
N TRP A 45 1.19 -3.88 1.16
CA TRP A 45 0.69 -4.56 -0.04
C TRP A 45 1.75 -5.44 -0.68
N LEU A 46 3.00 -5.00 -0.80
CA LEU A 46 4.09 -5.79 -1.38
C LEU A 46 4.36 -7.04 -0.55
N TYR A 47 4.43 -6.92 0.78
CA TYR A 47 4.54 -8.08 1.65
C TYR A 47 3.35 -9.04 1.49
N SER A 48 2.13 -8.52 1.59
CA SER A 48 0.91 -9.33 1.60
C SER A 48 0.67 -10.03 0.26
N SER A 49 0.92 -9.33 -0.84
CA SER A 49 0.76 -9.86 -2.20
C SER A 49 1.87 -10.85 -2.56
N TYR A 50 3.12 -10.63 -2.11
CA TYR A 50 4.19 -11.62 -2.24
C TYR A 50 3.85 -12.92 -1.50
N LYS A 51 3.35 -12.80 -0.27
CA LYS A 51 2.91 -13.95 0.52
C LYS A 51 1.76 -14.68 -0.16
N ALA A 52 0.75 -13.95 -0.67
CA ALA A 52 -0.37 -14.53 -1.41
C ALA A 52 0.09 -15.26 -2.69
N TRP A 53 1.12 -14.74 -3.38
CA TRP A 53 1.74 -15.46 -4.48
C TRP A 53 2.39 -16.77 -4.03
N LYS A 54 3.17 -16.76 -2.93
CA LYS A 54 3.85 -17.98 -2.47
C LYS A 54 2.92 -19.03 -1.87
N GLU A 55 1.86 -18.63 -1.19
CA GLU A 55 0.97 -19.56 -0.48
C GLU A 55 -0.27 -19.98 -1.29
N ALA A 56 -0.78 -19.11 -2.16
CA ALA A 56 -2.03 -19.33 -2.89
C ALA A 56 -1.86 -19.21 -4.42
N ASN A 57 -0.61 -19.13 -4.91
CA ASN A 57 -0.27 -18.95 -6.33
C ASN A 57 -0.94 -17.73 -6.99
N GLN A 58 -1.30 -16.72 -6.20
CA GLN A 58 -1.92 -15.49 -6.69
C GLN A 58 -0.86 -14.52 -7.22
N VAL A 59 -0.22 -14.85 -8.34
CA VAL A 59 0.83 -13.98 -8.92
C VAL A 59 0.28 -12.63 -9.41
N GLY A 60 -0.98 -12.61 -9.89
CA GLY A 60 -1.60 -11.41 -10.45
C GLY A 60 -1.71 -10.26 -9.46
N ILE A 61 -2.00 -10.54 -8.18
CA ILE A 61 -2.06 -9.49 -7.15
C ILE A 61 -0.68 -8.89 -6.88
N PHE A 62 0.37 -9.71 -6.86
CA PHE A 62 1.74 -9.24 -6.67
C PHE A 62 2.21 -8.32 -7.81
N VAL A 63 1.97 -8.73 -9.06
CA VAL A 63 2.30 -7.92 -10.24
C VAL A 63 1.51 -6.61 -10.22
N THR A 64 0.22 -6.66 -9.90
CA THR A 64 -0.63 -5.46 -9.80
C THR A 64 -0.11 -4.50 -8.73
N THR A 65 0.30 -5.02 -7.56
CA THR A 65 0.90 -4.20 -6.50
C THR A 65 2.19 -3.50 -6.94
N ILE A 66 3.05 -4.19 -7.72
CA ILE A 66 4.26 -3.56 -8.27
C ILE A 66 3.88 -2.36 -9.16
N PHE A 67 2.93 -2.53 -10.08
CA PHE A 67 2.49 -1.44 -10.95
C PHE A 67 1.86 -0.29 -10.17
N ILE A 68 1.00 -0.56 -9.19
CA ILE A 68 0.42 0.48 -8.33
C ILE A 68 1.52 1.22 -7.57
N THR A 69 2.54 0.51 -7.08
CA THR A 69 3.69 1.13 -6.42
C THR A 69 4.41 2.10 -7.34
N LEU A 70 4.68 1.71 -8.59
CA LEU A 70 5.32 2.58 -9.58
C LEU A 70 4.45 3.81 -9.90
N ILE A 71 3.14 3.63 -10.05
CA ILE A 71 2.20 4.73 -10.29
C ILE A 71 2.19 5.72 -9.11
N LEU A 72 2.19 5.23 -7.87
CA LEU A 72 2.23 6.09 -6.69
C LEU A 72 3.56 6.82 -6.55
N ILE A 73 4.69 6.17 -6.82
CA ILE A 73 6.01 6.83 -6.87
C ILE A 73 5.98 7.95 -7.91
N PHE A 74 5.48 7.66 -9.12
CA PHE A 74 5.37 8.66 -10.18
C PHE A 74 4.44 9.82 -9.75
N GLY A 75 3.30 9.52 -9.12
CA GLY A 75 2.39 10.53 -8.59
C GLY A 75 3.05 11.43 -7.54
N VAL A 76 3.85 10.86 -6.64
CA VAL A 76 4.63 11.60 -5.64
C VAL A 76 5.73 12.44 -6.28
N ILE A 77 6.46 11.92 -7.27
CA ILE A 77 7.46 12.72 -7.98
C ILE A 77 6.77 13.89 -8.71
N ASN A 78 5.69 13.60 -9.42
CA ASN A 78 4.98 14.60 -10.20
C ASN A 78 4.45 15.74 -9.32
N TYR A 79 3.77 15.41 -8.23
CA TYR A 79 3.12 16.43 -7.40
C TYR A 79 4.12 17.33 -6.64
N TRP A 80 5.29 16.83 -6.23
CA TRP A 80 6.24 17.61 -5.42
C TRP A 80 7.43 18.16 -6.20
N LEU A 81 7.80 17.58 -7.35
CA LEU A 81 9.00 17.96 -8.09
C LEU A 81 8.71 18.56 -9.47
N LEU A 82 7.54 18.30 -10.06
CA LEU A 82 7.23 18.69 -11.44
C LEU A 82 6.00 19.60 -11.59
N SER A 83 5.19 19.75 -10.54
CA SER A 83 4.00 20.62 -10.46
C SER A 83 4.27 21.86 -9.62
#